data_AF-D4M5D2-F1
#
_entry.id   AF-D4M5D2-F1
#
_cell.length_a   1.000
_cell.length_b   1.000
_cell.length_c   1.000
_cell.angle_alpha   90.00
_cell.angle_beta   90.00
_cell.angle_gamma   90.00
#
_symmetry.space_group_name_H-M   'P 1'
#
loop_
_entity.id
_entity.type
_entity.pdbx_description
1 polymer ?
#
loop_
_entity_poly.entity_id
_entity_poly.type
_entity_poly.pdbx_seq_one_letter_code
_entity_poly.pdbx_strand_id
1 'polypeptide(L)'
;MKICPKCNSLCEDSASFCQECGAPLPAPNDNAHTQENQKQQESQFQQNAYYQNAYQNNYNQNNYYRNGATAGIMPRNLVLAIVFSFLTCGIYSIYWMIKLNDEVNQLAGEPQATSGGMVFLFSLITCGIYGIYWAYKMGERCDRIRGIQGNSSILYLVLSILGLDIVYFCLLQDMINKEVS
;
A
#
# COMPACT_ATOMS: atom_id res chain seq x y z
N MET A 1 48.73 10.26 46.00
CA MET A 1 50.04 9.60 46.00
C MET A 1 49.89 8.27 45.28
N LYS A 2 50.82 7.89 44.40
CA LYS A 2 50.78 6.60 43.67
C LYS A 2 51.66 5.57 44.36
N ILE A 3 51.24 4.31 44.38
CA ILE A 3 52.06 3.20 44.89
C ILE A 3 52.76 2.54 43.71
N CYS A 4 54.09 2.38 43.79
CA CYS A 4 54.85 1.71 42.74
C CYS A 4 54.52 0.21 42.72
N PRO A 5 54.11 -0.38 41.58
CA PRO A 5 53.71 -1.78 41.51
C PRO A 5 54.88 -2.77 41.65
N LYS A 6 56.14 -2.30 41.61
CA LYS A 6 57.33 -3.15 41.64
C LYS A 6 58.02 -3.20 43.01
N CYS A 7 58.11 -2.07 43.70
CA CYS A 7 58.78 -1.98 45.00
C CYS A 7 57.86 -1.53 46.13
N ASN A 8 56.58 -1.27 45.83
CA ASN A 8 55.55 -0.88 46.79
C ASN A 8 55.84 0.43 47.56
N SER A 9 56.78 1.25 47.10
CA SER A 9 57.05 2.56 47.69
C SER A 9 56.00 3.60 47.28
N LEU A 10 55.79 4.58 48.17
CA LEU A 10 54.89 5.71 47.94
C LEU A 10 55.61 6.76 47.08
N CYS A 11 55.02 7.10 45.94
CA CYS A 11 55.54 8.07 44.98
C CYS A 11 54.56 9.25 44.81
N GLU A 12 55.09 10.42 44.45
CA GLU A 12 54.28 11.63 44.17
C GLU A 12 53.37 11.43 42.95
N ASP A 13 52.19 12.06 42.95
CA ASP A 13 51.16 11.86 41.92
C ASP A 13 51.57 12.32 40.52
N SER A 14 52.50 13.26 40.43
CA SER A 14 53.03 13.83 39.19
C SER A 14 54.27 13.10 38.66
N ALA A 15 54.85 12.14 39.40
CA ALA A 15 56.05 11.43 38.98
C ALA A 15 55.73 10.37 37.91
N SER A 16 56.45 10.41 36.78
CA SER A 16 56.32 9.42 35.70
C SER A 16 57.11 8.14 35.94
N PHE A 17 58.08 8.17 36.86
CA PHE A 17 58.93 7.02 37.22
C PHE A 17 59.15 6.99 38.73
N CYS A 18 59.26 5.78 39.29
CA CYS A 18 59.52 5.57 40.71
C CYS A 18 60.98 5.93 41.04
N GLN A 19 61.19 6.82 42.01
CA GLN A 19 62.53 7.28 42.39
C GLN A 19 63.38 6.21 43.10
N GLU A 20 62.74 5.21 43.72
CA GLU A 20 63.43 4.16 44.49
C GLU A 20 63.85 2.95 43.64
N CYS A 21 63.09 2.61 42.60
CA CYS A 21 63.37 1.41 41.78
C CYS A 21 63.45 1.66 40.28
N GLY A 22 63.26 2.91 39.83
CA GLY A 22 63.33 3.32 38.43
C GLY A 22 62.18 2.83 37.54
N ALA A 23 61.18 2.14 38.09
CA ALA A 23 60.09 1.58 37.29
C ALA A 23 59.10 2.68 36.82
N PRO A 24 58.57 2.61 35.58
CA PRO A 24 57.57 3.57 35.10
C PRO A 24 56.27 3.44 35.91
N LEU A 25 55.71 4.59 36.31
CA LEU A 25 54.44 4.65 37.03
C LEU A 25 53.30 4.87 36.02
N PRO A 26 52.14 4.21 36.22
CA PRO A 26 51.01 4.37 35.31
C PRO A 26 50.50 5.82 35.30
N ALA A 27 50.29 6.35 34.09
CA ALA A 27 49.65 7.64 33.88
C ALA A 27 48.16 7.56 34.26
N PRO A 28 47.51 8.67 34.67
CA PRO A 28 46.07 8.70 34.89
C PRO A 28 45.36 8.27 33.60
N ASN A 29 44.50 7.28 33.70
CA ASN A 29 43.83 6.68 32.55
C ASN A 29 42.52 7.43 32.29
N ASP A 30 42.54 8.45 31.43
CA ASP A 30 41.34 9.19 30.97
C ASP A 30 40.47 8.38 29.99
N ASN A 31 40.27 7.08 30.27
CA ASN A 31 39.52 6.17 29.41
C ASN A 31 38.16 5.78 30.02
N ALA A 32 37.57 6.65 30.83
CA ALA A 32 36.19 6.46 31.33
C ALA A 32 35.11 6.94 30.33
N HIS A 33 35.46 7.69 29.28
CA HIS A 33 34.48 8.23 28.32
C HIS A 33 34.29 7.42 27.02
N THR A 34 35.11 6.40 26.77
CA THR A 34 35.13 5.73 25.46
C THR A 34 34.27 4.46 25.40
N GLN A 35 33.85 3.90 26.55
CA GLN A 35 33.08 2.64 26.58
C GLN A 35 31.54 2.81 26.53
N GLU A 36 31.00 3.97 26.89
CA GLU A 36 29.54 4.21 26.83
C GLU A 36 29.04 4.53 25.42
N ASN A 37 29.89 5.11 24.56
CA ASN A 37 29.49 5.52 23.20
C ASN A 37 29.29 4.34 22.23
N GLN A 38 29.96 3.20 22.42
CA GLN A 38 29.87 2.07 21.48
C GLN A 38 28.54 1.29 21.60
N LYS A 39 27.98 1.15 22.80
CA LYS A 39 26.70 0.44 23.01
C LYS A 39 25.46 1.23 22.59
N GLN A 40 25.50 2.56 22.64
CA GLN A 40 24.38 3.40 22.17
C GLN A 40 24.31 3.43 20.64
N GLN A 41 25.45 3.38 19.94
CA GLN A 41 25.49 3.50 18.49
C GLN A 41 24.94 2.24 17.77
N GLU A 42 25.27 1.03 18.24
CA GLU A 42 24.72 -0.22 17.65
C GLU A 42 23.18 -0.33 17.77
N SER A 43 22.62 0.13 18.90
CA SER A 43 21.17 0.11 19.13
C SER A 43 20.41 1.01 18.15
N GLN A 44 21.01 2.14 17.75
CA GLN A 44 20.39 3.10 16.83
C GLN A 44 20.43 2.63 15.36
N PHE A 45 21.51 1.95 14.95
CA PHE A 45 21.62 1.35 13.61
C PHE A 45 20.64 0.18 13.43
N GLN A 46 20.48 -0.67 14.45
CA GLN A 46 19.58 -1.82 14.37
C GLN A 46 18.11 -1.41 14.36
N GLN A 47 17.77 -0.33 15.09
CA GLN A 47 16.42 0.22 15.09
C GLN A 47 16.09 0.88 13.73
N ASN A 48 17.02 1.64 13.14
CA ASN A 48 16.82 2.22 11.80
C ASN A 48 16.65 1.15 10.71
N ALA A 49 17.41 0.05 10.78
CA ALA A 49 17.27 -1.05 9.84
C ALA A 49 15.88 -1.71 9.91
N TYR A 50 15.31 -1.88 11.11
CA TYR A 50 13.97 -2.46 11.28
C TYR A 50 12.87 -1.56 10.71
N TYR A 51 12.90 -0.25 11.00
CA TYR A 51 11.92 0.70 10.46
C TYR A 51 12.05 0.81 8.93
N GLN A 52 13.27 0.84 8.38
CA GLN A 52 13.48 0.90 6.93
C GLN A 52 12.97 -0.37 6.22
N ASN A 53 13.22 -1.55 6.80
CA ASN A 53 12.69 -2.80 6.28
C ASN A 53 11.15 -2.84 6.33
N ALA A 54 10.50 -2.32 7.37
CA ALA A 54 9.04 -2.27 7.45
C ALA A 54 8.41 -1.41 6.33
N TYR A 55 8.98 -0.23 6.06
CA TYR A 55 8.53 0.62 4.94
C TYR A 55 8.73 -0.07 3.58
N GLN A 56 9.89 -0.71 3.38
CA GLN A 56 10.23 -1.36 2.11
C GLN A 56 9.42 -2.65 1.85
N ASN A 57 9.07 -3.40 2.91
CA ASN A 57 8.17 -4.55 2.82
C ASN A 57 6.73 -4.12 2.53
N ASN A 58 6.27 -3.02 3.12
CA ASN A 58 4.95 -2.48 2.84
C ASN A 58 4.85 -2.00 1.38
N TYR A 59 5.88 -1.32 0.87
CA TYR A 59 5.94 -0.92 -0.54
C TYR A 59 5.90 -2.13 -1.48
N ASN A 60 6.69 -3.18 -1.22
CA ASN A 60 6.67 -4.39 -2.05
C ASN A 60 5.32 -5.11 -1.99
N GLN A 61 4.72 -5.30 -0.81
CA GLN A 61 3.39 -5.94 -0.71
C GLN A 61 2.30 -5.16 -1.46
N ASN A 62 2.27 -3.84 -1.35
CA ASN A 62 1.31 -3.01 -2.07
C ASN A 62 1.49 -3.12 -3.59
N ASN A 63 2.73 -3.22 -4.07
CA ASN A 63 2.99 -3.42 -5.50
C ASN A 63 2.55 -4.81 -5.99
N TYR A 64 2.73 -5.89 -5.21
CA TYR A 64 2.25 -7.22 -5.61
C TYR A 64 0.72 -7.31 -5.63
N TYR A 65 0.02 -6.74 -4.64
CA TYR A 65 -1.44 -6.69 -4.64
C TYR A 65 -2.00 -5.81 -5.76
N ARG A 66 -1.37 -4.66 -6.04
CA ARG A 66 -1.80 -3.77 -7.14
C ARG A 66 -1.54 -4.39 -8.51
N ASN A 67 -0.35 -4.96 -8.74
CA ASN A 67 -0.02 -5.63 -10.00
C ASN A 67 -0.84 -6.92 -10.20
N GLY A 68 -1.21 -7.61 -9.12
CA GLY A 68 -2.13 -8.75 -9.16
C GLY A 68 -3.59 -8.36 -9.39
N ALA A 69 -4.04 -7.22 -8.85
CA ALA A 69 -5.39 -6.69 -9.04
C ALA A 69 -5.63 -6.16 -10.46
N THR A 70 -4.59 -5.66 -11.14
CA THR A 70 -4.65 -5.26 -12.55
C THR A 70 -4.27 -6.39 -13.52
N ALA A 71 -3.80 -7.54 -13.02
CA ALA A 71 -3.36 -8.66 -13.86
C ALA A 71 -4.53 -9.24 -14.65
N GLY A 72 -4.53 -9.04 -15.97
CA GLY A 72 -5.57 -9.56 -16.88
C GLY A 72 -6.71 -8.58 -17.19
N ILE A 73 -6.71 -7.38 -16.61
CA ILE A 73 -7.63 -6.30 -16.97
C ILE A 73 -7.05 -5.55 -18.17
N MET A 74 -7.68 -5.66 -19.33
CA MET A 74 -7.23 -5.00 -20.55
C MET A 74 -8.04 -3.71 -20.80
N PRO A 75 -7.38 -2.59 -21.16
CA PRO A 75 -8.09 -1.37 -21.51
C PRO A 75 -8.97 -1.63 -22.74
N ARG A 76 -10.23 -1.19 -22.65
CA ARG A 76 -11.22 -1.41 -23.71
C ARG A 76 -11.59 -0.10 -24.38
N ASN A 77 -11.69 -0.12 -25.70
CA ASN A 77 -12.11 1.05 -26.46
C ASN A 77 -13.62 1.27 -26.28
N LEU A 78 -13.97 2.42 -25.71
CA LEU A 78 -15.35 2.77 -25.36
C LEU A 78 -16.29 2.75 -26.57
N VAL A 79 -15.80 3.27 -27.71
CA VAL A 79 -16.59 3.39 -28.94
C VAL A 79 -16.98 2.00 -29.46
N LEU A 80 -16.04 1.05 -29.44
CA LEU A 80 -16.31 -0.32 -29.89
C LEU A 80 -17.33 -1.01 -28.97
N ALA A 81 -17.24 -0.80 -27.66
CA ALA A 81 -18.19 -1.37 -26.71
C ALA A 81 -19.63 -0.89 -26.98
N ILE A 82 -19.81 0.42 -27.21
CA ILE A 82 -21.10 1.01 -27.56
C ILE A 82 -21.62 0.45 -28.89
N VAL A 83 -20.77 0.39 -29.93
CA VAL A 83 -21.15 -0.13 -31.24
C VAL A 83 -21.62 -1.58 -31.14
N PHE A 84 -20.90 -2.43 -30.40
CA PHE A 84 -21.29 -3.83 -30.21
C PHE A 84 -22.58 -3.97 -29.39
N SER A 85 -22.82 -3.10 -28.40
CA SER A 85 -24.07 -3.05 -27.65
C SER A 85 -25.29 -2.82 -28.57
N PHE A 86 -25.21 -1.91 -29.54
CA PHE A 86 -26.30 -1.71 -30.49
C PHE A 86 -26.38 -2.82 -31.55
N LEU A 87 -25.23 -3.28 -32.06
CA LEU A 87 -25.17 -4.29 -33.12
C LEU A 87 -25.69 -5.66 -32.66
N THR A 88 -25.54 -5.99 -31.38
CA THR A 88 -26.00 -7.25 -30.78
C THR A 88 -27.36 -7.15 -30.08
N CYS A 89 -28.13 -6.08 -30.34
CA CYS A 89 -29.42 -5.83 -29.69
C CYS A 89 -29.35 -5.89 -28.15
N GLY A 90 -28.27 -5.37 -27.56
CA GLY A 90 -28.08 -5.32 -26.11
C GLY A 90 -27.45 -6.57 -25.47
N ILE A 91 -27.25 -7.67 -26.22
CA ILE A 91 -26.60 -8.88 -25.67
C ILE A 91 -25.17 -8.58 -25.23
N TYR A 92 -24.43 -7.79 -26.02
CA TYR A 92 -23.09 -7.35 -25.65
C TYR A 92 -23.10 -6.45 -24.41
N SER A 93 -24.15 -5.64 -24.19
CA SER A 93 -24.27 -4.81 -22.97
C SER A 93 -24.28 -5.65 -21.70
N ILE A 94 -24.88 -6.85 -21.75
CA ILE A 94 -24.92 -7.79 -20.62
C ILE A 94 -23.51 -8.34 -20.36
N TYR A 95 -22.82 -8.80 -21.41
CA TYR A 95 -21.43 -9.24 -21.30
C TYR A 95 -20.53 -8.12 -20.75
N TRP A 96 -20.71 -6.90 -21.25
CA TRP A 96 -19.95 -5.74 -20.84
C TRP A 96 -20.16 -5.42 -19.36
N MET A 97 -21.41 -5.43 -18.88
CA MET A 97 -21.74 -5.26 -17.47
C MET A 97 -21.07 -6.32 -16.58
N ILE A 98 -21.10 -7.60 -17.00
CA ILE A 98 -20.46 -8.68 -16.25
C ILE A 98 -18.97 -8.42 -16.12
N LYS A 99 -18.31 -8.08 -17.24
CA LYS A 99 -16.88 -7.78 -17.25
C LYS A 99 -16.53 -6.56 -16.42
N LEU A 100 -17.29 -5.47 -16.53
CA LEU A 100 -17.10 -4.28 -15.71
C LEU A 100 -17.23 -4.59 -14.22
N ASN A 101 -18.25 -5.36 -13.81
CA ASN A 101 -18.42 -5.76 -12.42
C ASN A 101 -17.19 -6.51 -11.88
N ASP A 102 -16.73 -7.52 -12.61
CA ASP A 102 -15.64 -8.38 -12.17
C ASP A 102 -14.30 -7.62 -12.14
N GLU A 103 -14.08 -6.68 -13.07
CA GLU A 103 -12.90 -5.82 -13.09
C GLU A 103 -12.92 -4.77 -11.97
N VAL A 104 -14.05 -4.11 -11.72
CA VAL A 104 -14.18 -3.17 -10.59
C VAL A 104 -14.01 -3.91 -9.27
N ASN A 105 -14.57 -5.11 -9.12
CA ASN A 105 -14.42 -5.91 -7.90
C ASN A 105 -12.95 -6.31 -7.67
N GLN A 106 -12.21 -6.66 -8.72
CA GLN A 106 -10.77 -6.92 -8.65
C GLN A 106 -9.98 -5.67 -8.26
N LEU A 107 -10.24 -4.53 -8.91
CA LEU A 107 -9.59 -3.25 -8.60
C LEU A 107 -9.91 -2.75 -7.18
N ALA A 108 -11.13 -3.00 -6.69
CA ALA A 108 -11.54 -2.66 -5.33
C ALA A 108 -10.97 -3.59 -4.26
N GLY A 109 -10.25 -4.66 -4.64
CA GLY A 109 -9.74 -5.67 -3.71
C GLY A 109 -10.82 -6.58 -3.12
N GLU A 110 -12.00 -6.65 -3.75
CA GLU A 110 -13.15 -7.47 -3.34
C GLU A 110 -13.46 -8.57 -4.40
N PRO A 111 -12.53 -9.46 -4.78
CA PRO A 111 -12.76 -10.46 -5.83
C PRO A 111 -13.82 -11.51 -5.45
N GLN A 112 -14.21 -11.58 -4.17
CA GLN A 112 -15.29 -12.44 -3.66
C GLN A 112 -16.67 -11.76 -3.67
N ALA A 113 -16.76 -10.51 -4.14
CA ALA A 113 -18.04 -9.82 -4.27
C ALA A 113 -18.95 -10.50 -5.32
N THR A 114 -20.23 -10.09 -5.34
CA THR A 114 -21.24 -10.65 -6.24
C THR A 114 -20.72 -10.65 -7.69
N SER A 115 -20.68 -11.82 -8.31
CA SER A 115 -20.23 -11.97 -9.70
C SER A 115 -21.16 -11.23 -10.65
N GLY A 116 -20.62 -10.76 -11.78
CA GLY A 116 -21.41 -9.97 -12.72
C GLY A 116 -22.62 -10.72 -13.26
N GLY A 117 -22.49 -12.05 -13.41
CA GLY A 117 -23.60 -12.92 -13.82
C GLY A 117 -24.73 -12.97 -12.79
N MET A 118 -24.41 -12.96 -11.50
CA MET A 118 -25.42 -12.89 -10.43
C MET A 118 -26.08 -11.51 -10.38
N VAL A 119 -25.32 -10.44 -10.64
CA VAL A 119 -25.88 -9.08 -10.76
C VAL A 119 -26.91 -9.02 -11.90
N PHE A 120 -26.59 -9.58 -13.06
CA PHE A 120 -27.52 -9.67 -14.18
C PHE A 120 -28.78 -10.46 -13.82
N LEU A 121 -28.59 -11.65 -13.24
CA LEU A 121 -29.68 -12.54 -12.84
C LEU A 121 -30.62 -11.83 -11.84
N PHE A 122 -30.06 -11.20 -10.81
CA PHE A 122 -30.84 -10.44 -9.83
C PHE A 122 -31.52 -9.23 -10.44
N SER A 123 -30.88 -8.53 -11.38
CA SER A 123 -31.51 -7.43 -12.12
C SER A 123 -32.70 -7.92 -12.94
N LEU A 124 -32.61 -9.10 -13.56
CA LEU A 124 -33.73 -9.68 -14.31
C LEU A 124 -34.87 -10.11 -13.38
N ILE A 125 -34.56 -10.79 -12.27
CA ILE A 125 -35.56 -11.27 -11.30
C ILE A 125 -36.28 -10.12 -10.60
N THR A 126 -35.58 -9.02 -10.32
CA THR A 126 -36.13 -7.85 -9.62
C THR A 126 -36.68 -6.77 -10.57
N CYS A 127 -36.87 -7.09 -11.86
CA CYS A 127 -37.35 -6.16 -12.88
C CYS A 127 -36.53 -4.85 -12.96
N GLY A 128 -35.21 -4.95 -12.83
CA GLY A 128 -34.26 -3.83 -12.95
C GLY A 128 -33.96 -3.09 -11.64
N ILE A 129 -34.71 -3.33 -10.56
CA ILE A 129 -34.51 -2.64 -9.27
C ILE A 129 -33.12 -2.95 -8.69
N TYR A 130 -32.69 -4.21 -8.77
CA TYR A 130 -31.34 -4.58 -8.32
C TYR A 130 -30.24 -3.93 -9.16
N GLY A 131 -30.49 -3.66 -10.45
CA GLY A 131 -29.54 -2.95 -11.32
C GLY A 131 -29.27 -1.53 -10.82
N ILE A 132 -30.31 -0.83 -10.36
CA ILE A 132 -30.21 0.51 -9.76
C ILE A 132 -29.41 0.46 -8.46
N TYR A 133 -29.71 -0.52 -7.59
CA TYR A 133 -28.94 -0.72 -6.36
C TYR A 133 -27.46 -1.03 -6.66
N TRP A 134 -27.21 -1.88 -7.66
CA TRP A 134 -25.88 -2.24 -8.09
C TRP A 134 -25.10 -1.02 -8.62
N ALA A 135 -25.74 -0.15 -9.40
CA ALA A 135 -25.13 1.09 -9.89
C ALA A 135 -24.66 2.00 -8.75
N TYR A 136 -25.48 2.17 -7.71
CA TYR A 136 -25.09 2.89 -6.50
C TYR A 136 -23.86 2.27 -5.82
N LYS A 137 -23.88 0.94 -5.59
CA LYS A 137 -22.76 0.23 -4.96
C LYS A 137 -21.48 0.29 -5.79
N MET A 138 -21.59 0.31 -7.12
CA MET A 138 -20.44 0.45 -8.01
C MET A 138 -19.83 1.83 -7.96
N GLY A 139 -20.62 2.88 -7.77
CA GLY A 139 -20.08 4.22 -7.55
C GLY A 139 -19.26 4.32 -6.26
N GLU A 140 -19.72 3.69 -5.17
CA GLU A 140 -18.95 3.64 -3.91
C GLU A 140 -17.62 2.90 -4.07
N ARG A 141 -17.60 1.83 -4.87
CA ARG A 141 -16.37 1.09 -5.19
C ARG A 141 -15.44 1.92 -6.07
N CYS A 142 -15.98 2.61 -7.07
CA CYS A 142 -15.24 3.49 -7.97
C CYS A 142 -14.55 4.62 -7.18
N ASP A 143 -15.26 5.29 -6.27
CA ASP A 143 -14.70 6.35 -5.43
C ASP A 143 -13.59 5.81 -4.50
N ARG A 144 -13.77 4.59 -3.97
CA ARG A 144 -12.76 3.90 -3.16
C ARG A 144 -11.49 3.57 -3.96
N ILE A 145 -11.63 3.05 -5.18
CA ILE A 145 -10.50 2.72 -6.07
C ILE A 145 -9.69 3.99 -6.38
N ARG A 146 -10.39 5.09 -6.68
CA ARG A 146 -9.77 6.37 -7.01
C ARG A 146 -9.20 7.11 -5.78
N GLY A 147 -9.45 6.62 -4.57
CA GLY A 147 -9.00 7.25 -3.32
C GLY A 147 -9.58 8.65 -3.09
N ILE A 148 -10.72 8.98 -3.72
CA ILE A 148 -11.37 10.29 -3.60
C ILE A 148 -12.68 10.16 -2.83
N GLN A 149 -13.01 11.19 -2.04
CA GLN A 149 -14.35 11.35 -1.48
C GLN A 149 -15.27 11.89 -2.57
N GLY A 150 -15.68 11.01 -3.47
CA GLY A 150 -16.56 11.31 -4.60
C GLY A 150 -18.04 11.15 -4.27
N ASN A 151 -18.87 11.62 -5.21
CA ASN A 151 -20.32 11.39 -5.23
C ASN A 151 -20.70 10.47 -6.41
N SER A 152 -19.79 9.59 -6.85
CA SER A 152 -20.01 8.74 -8.02
C SER A 152 -21.17 7.78 -7.79
N SER A 153 -21.41 7.37 -6.53
CA SER A 153 -22.58 6.57 -6.12
C SER A 153 -23.91 7.24 -6.47
N ILE A 154 -24.01 8.55 -6.23
CA ILE A 154 -25.22 9.33 -6.53
C ILE A 154 -25.34 9.55 -8.04
N LEU A 155 -24.23 9.88 -8.71
CA LEU A 155 -24.20 10.04 -10.16
C LEU A 155 -24.68 8.77 -10.86
N TYR A 156 -24.16 7.61 -10.48
CA TYR A 156 -24.49 6.33 -11.10
C TYR A 156 -25.92 5.90 -10.76
N LEU A 157 -26.40 6.19 -9.54
CA LEU A 157 -27.80 5.98 -9.17
C LEU A 157 -28.74 6.80 -10.06
N VAL A 158 -28.47 8.09 -10.26
CA VAL A 158 -29.31 8.96 -11.10
C VAL A 158 -29.28 8.48 -12.56
N LEU A 159 -28.10 8.15 -13.10
CA LEU A 159 -27.99 7.61 -14.46
C LEU A 159 -28.78 6.32 -14.66
N SER A 160 -28.76 5.42 -13.67
CA SER A 160 -29.50 4.16 -13.73
C SER A 160 -31.03 4.36 -13.64
N ILE A 161 -31.51 5.28 -12.79
CA ILE A 161 -32.94 5.63 -12.73
C ILE A 161 -33.44 6.23 -14.05
N LEU A 162 -32.59 7.00 -14.74
CA LEU A 162 -32.91 7.58 -16.05
C LEU A 162 -32.81 6.57 -17.21
N GLY A 163 -32.45 5.31 -16.95
CA GLY A 163 -32.26 4.28 -17.97
C GLY A 163 -31.04 4.52 -18.87
N LEU A 164 -30.07 5.31 -18.42
CA LEU A 164 -28.85 5.63 -19.16
C LEU A 164 -27.72 4.63 -18.87
N ASP A 165 -28.04 3.33 -18.91
CA ASP A 165 -27.13 2.25 -18.53
C ASP A 165 -25.86 2.23 -19.39
N ILE A 166 -25.97 2.53 -20.69
CA ILE A 166 -24.82 2.63 -21.60
C ILE A 166 -23.85 3.72 -21.13
N VAL A 167 -24.34 4.90 -20.74
CA VAL A 167 -23.51 6.02 -20.27
C VAL A 167 -22.82 5.65 -18.96
N TYR A 168 -23.56 5.01 -18.06
CA TYR A 168 -23.01 4.48 -16.82
C TYR A 168 -21.88 3.45 -17.07
N PHE A 169 -22.08 2.49 -17.97
CA PHE A 169 -21.03 1.54 -18.37
C PHE A 169 -19.80 2.25 -18.96
N CYS A 170 -20.02 3.34 -19.69
CA CYS A 170 -18.92 4.14 -20.24
C CYS A 170 -18.05 4.76 -19.15
N LEU A 171 -18.67 5.33 -18.11
CA LEU A 171 -17.95 5.96 -17.00
C LEU A 171 -17.14 4.93 -16.21
N LEU A 172 -17.69 3.73 -15.99
CA LEU A 172 -16.96 2.63 -15.37
C LEU A 172 -15.78 2.18 -16.23
N GLN A 173 -15.98 2.03 -17.53
CA GLN A 173 -14.92 1.63 -18.46
C GLN A 173 -13.80 2.68 -18.52
N ASP A 174 -14.14 3.97 -18.56
CA ASP A 174 -13.17 5.06 -18.55
C ASP A 174 -12.36 5.08 -17.25
N MET A 175 -13.00 4.85 -16.10
CA MET A 175 -12.30 4.70 -14.83
C MET A 175 -11.33 3.52 -14.85
N ILE A 176 -11.80 2.32 -15.24
CA ILE A 176 -10.94 1.13 -15.33
C ILE A 176 -9.76 1.40 -16.26
N ASN A 177 -10.01 1.99 -17.42
CA ASN A 177 -8.96 2.30 -18.39
C ASN A 177 -7.89 3.21 -17.79
N LYS A 178 -8.26 4.20 -16.97
CA LYS A 178 -7.31 5.10 -16.29
C LYS A 178 -6.53 4.43 -15.17
N GLU A 179 -7.09 3.42 -14.52
CA GLU A 179 -6.41 2.67 -13.45
C GLU A 179 -5.44 1.62 -13.98
N VAL A 180 -5.66 1.14 -15.22
CA VAL A 180 -4.81 0.10 -15.85
C VAL A 180 -3.85 0.64 -16.91
N SER A 181 -3.99 1.91 -17.32
CA SER A 181 -3.08 2.62 -18.25
C SER A 181 -1.90 3.26 -17.52
#